data_AF-A0A3N5M826-F1
#
_entry.id   AF-A0A3N5M826-F1
#
_cell.length_a   1.000
_cell.length_b   1.000
_cell.length_c   1.000
_cell.angle_alpha   90.00
_cell.angle_beta   90.00
_cell.angle_gamma   90.00
#
_symmetry.space_group_name_H-M   'P 1'
#
loop_
_entity.id
_entity.type
_entity.pdbx_description
1 polymer ?
#
loop_
_entity_poly.entity_id
_entity_poly.type
_entity_poly.pdbx_seq_one_letter_code
_entity_poly.pdbx_strand_id
1 'polypeptide(L)' 'MVDAVVVVEAGVTGGALITAGKAMEYGIPVFAVPGDIDRQSSPGCNLLIRDGAHPVLDAADLLEELALVAGR' A
#
# COMPACT_ATOMS: atom_id res chain seq x y z
N MET A 1 -6.10 -1.75 16.61
CA MET A 1 -5.36 -2.69 15.73
C MET A 1 -6.06 -2.67 14.39
N VAL A 2 -5.34 -2.64 13.28
CA VAL A 2 -5.91 -2.62 11.92
C VAL A 2 -5.61 -3.94 11.23
N ASP A 3 -6.50 -4.37 10.32
CA ASP A 3 -6.32 -5.60 9.54
C ASP A 3 -5.41 -5.38 8.32
N ALA A 4 -5.33 -4.14 7.81
CA ALA A 4 -4.52 -3.76 6.66
C ALA A 4 -4.23 -2.24 6.64
N VAL A 5 -3.25 -1.83 5.84
CA VAL A 5 -2.98 -0.43 5.50
C VAL A 5 -3.05 -0.24 3.98
N VAL A 6 -3.78 0.78 3.53
CA VAL A 6 -3.88 1.15 2.11
C VAL A 6 -3.33 2.56 1.91
N VAL A 7 -2.35 2.70 1.03
CA VAL A 7 -1.77 4.01 0.67
C VAL A 7 -2.26 4.40 -0.73
N VAL A 8 -3.08 5.45 -0.79
CA VAL A 8 -3.69 5.91 -2.05
C VAL A 8 -2.76 6.87 -2.79
N GLU A 9 -2.07 7.75 -2.08
CA GLU A 9 -1.10 8.69 -2.64
C GLU A 9 0.02 8.97 -1.63
N ALA A 10 1.26 8.99 -2.10
CA ALA A 10 2.43 9.38 -1.33
C ALA A 10 3.58 9.76 -2.26
N GLY A 11 4.23 10.90 -2.00
CA GLY A 11 5.54 11.20 -2.54
C GLY A 11 6.65 10.44 -1.78
N VAL A 12 7.91 10.54 -2.25
CA VAL A 12 9.07 9.82 -1.68
C VAL A 12 9.31 10.12 -0.18
N THR A 13 8.89 11.29 0.28
CA THR A 13 9.04 11.73 1.69
C THR A 13 7.71 11.84 2.43
N GLY A 14 6.65 11.23 1.90
CA GLY A 14 5.32 11.29 2.50
C GLY A 14 5.24 10.58 3.86
N GLY A 15 4.59 11.21 4.84
CA GLY A 15 4.42 10.61 6.18
C GLY A 15 3.67 9.27 6.18
N ALA A 16 2.85 9.01 5.15
CA ALA A 16 2.17 7.72 4.94
C ALA A 16 3.17 6.54 4.83
N LEU A 17 4.37 6.78 4.29
CA LEU A 17 5.41 5.76 4.15
C LEU A 17 5.92 5.26 5.50
N ILE A 18 5.90 6.09 6.54
CA ILE A 18 6.29 5.70 7.91
C ILE A 18 5.29 4.67 8.44
N THR A 19 3.99 4.93 8.24
CA THR A 19 2.93 4.02 8.69
C THR A 19 2.96 2.71 7.90
N ALA A 20 3.13 2.79 6.57
CA ALA A 20 3.26 1.61 5.71
C ALA A 20 4.50 0.76 6.07
N GLY A 21 5.66 1.39 6.29
CA GLY A 21 6.86 0.68 6.72
C GLY A 21 6.68 -0.03 8.06
N LYS A 22 6.05 0.63 9.05
CA LYS A 22 5.73 -0.01 10.34
C LYS A 22 4.73 -1.15 10.20
N ALA A 23 3.74 -1.04 9.31
CA ALA A 23 2.82 -2.13 9.03
C ALA A 23 3.54 -3.34 8.44
N MET A 24 4.44 -3.14 7.47
CA MET A 24 5.28 -4.21 6.90
C MET A 24 6.16 -4.87 7.97
N GLU A 25 6.82 -4.09 8.84
CA GLU A 25 7.62 -4.60 9.96
C GLU A 25 6.80 -5.51 10.91
N TYR A 26 5.52 -5.21 11.09
CA TYR A 26 4.61 -6.01 11.94
C TYR A 26 3.91 -7.15 11.19
N GLY A 27 4.23 -7.37 9.91
CA GLY A 27 3.56 -8.37 9.08
C GLY A 27 2.09 -8.05 8.79
N ILE A 28 1.69 -6.79 8.91
CA ILE A 28 0.36 -6.31 8.52
C ILE A 28 0.39 -6.08 7.00
N PRO A 29 -0.59 -6.62 6.23
CA PRO A 29 -0.67 -6.39 4.80
C PRO A 29 -0.71 -4.89 4.46
N VAL A 30 0.14 -4.51 3.51
CA VAL A 30 0.16 -3.17 2.93
C VAL A 30 -0.26 -3.25 1.48
N PHE A 31 -1.13 -2.33 1.11
CA PHE A 31 -1.64 -2.12 -0.23
C PHE A 31 -1.26 -0.72 -0.68
N ALA A 32 -1.01 -0.53 -1.97
CA ALA A 32 -0.81 0.81 -2.52
C ALA A 32 -1.43 0.95 -3.91
N VAL A 33 -1.96 2.13 -4.18
CA VAL A 33 -2.53 2.46 -5.49
C VAL A 33 -1.39 2.85 -6.43
N PRO A 34 -1.18 2.14 -7.56
CA PRO A 34 -0.18 2.53 -8.54
C PRO A 34 -0.50 3.91 -9.14
N GLY A 35 0.54 4.67 -9.46
CA GLY A 35 0.36 5.99 -10.08
C GLY A 35 1.40 6.32 -11.13
N ASP A 36 1.08 7.34 -11.93
CA ASP A 36 1.96 7.89 -12.97
C ASP A 36 3.34 8.27 -12.38
N ILE A 37 4.42 7.89 -13.05
CA ILE A 37 5.79 8.16 -12.61
C ILE A 37 6.12 9.65 -12.60
N ASP A 38 5.42 10.47 -13.39
CA ASP A 38 5.63 11.92 -13.48
C ASP A 38 4.79 12.70 -12.44
N ARG A 39 3.85 12.04 -11.76
CA ARG A 39 3.02 12.67 -10.73
C ARG A 39 3.74 12.69 -9.39
N GLN A 40 3.98 13.88 -8.83
CA GLN A 40 4.72 14.04 -7.57
C GLN A 40 4.17 13.26 -6.36
N SER A 41 2.87 12.91 -6.37
CA SER A 41 2.21 12.15 -5.30
C SER A 41 2.19 10.63 -5.51
N SER A 42 2.87 10.10 -6.53
CA SER A 42 2.86 8.68 -6.88
C SER A 42 4.14 7.89 -6.55
N PRO A 43 5.37 8.46 -6.57
CA PRO A 43 6.59 7.71 -6.34
C PRO A 43 6.61 6.88 -5.06
N GLY A 44 6.05 7.38 -3.95
CA GLY A 44 5.98 6.65 -2.69
C GLY A 44 5.13 5.38 -2.79
N CYS A 45 3.98 5.44 -3.47
CA CYS A 45 3.15 4.25 -3.69
C CYS A 45 3.85 3.22 -4.59
N ASN A 46 4.48 3.69 -5.68
CA ASN A 46 5.22 2.82 -6.59
C ASN A 46 6.43 2.15 -5.91
N LEU A 47 7.12 2.87 -5.00
CA LEU A 47 8.18 2.30 -4.17
C LEU A 47 7.65 1.26 -3.18
N LEU A 48 6.52 1.52 -2.52
CA LEU A 48 5.87 0.52 -1.65
C LEU A 48 5.54 -0.76 -2.41
N ILE A 49 4.99 -0.64 -3.64
CA ILE A 49 4.69 -1.81 -4.50
C ILE A 49 5.97 -2.58 -4.83
N ARG A 50 7.03 -1.86 -5.23
CA ARG A 50 8.35 -2.48 -5.48
C ARG A 50 8.88 -3.21 -4.24
N ASP A 51 8.63 -2.68 -3.06
CA ASP A 51 9.15 -3.20 -1.79
C ASP A 51 8.22 -4.25 -1.15
N GLY A 52 7.13 -4.65 -1.83
CA GLY A 52 6.29 -5.79 -1.45
C GLY A 52 4.86 -5.44 -1.02
N ALA A 53 4.42 -4.18 -1.15
CA ALA A 53 3.00 -3.86 -1.02
C ALA A 53 2.21 -4.43 -2.20
N HIS A 54 0.98 -4.86 -1.95
CA HIS A 54 0.10 -5.36 -2.98
C HIS A 54 -0.47 -4.18 -3.78
N PRO A 55 -0.37 -4.17 -5.12
CA PRO A 55 -1.02 -3.15 -5.93
C PRO A 55 -2.54 -3.28 -5.81
N VAL A 56 -3.24 -2.15 -5.74
CA VAL A 56 -4.72 -2.12 -5.72
C VAL A 56 -5.23 -1.13 -6.75
N LEU A 57 -6.13 -1.58 -7.62
CA LEU A 57 -6.71 -0.75 -8.68
C LEU A 57 -8.10 -0.21 -8.33
N ASP A 58 -8.86 -0.93 -7.51
CA ASP A 58 -10.17 -0.53 -7.04
C ASP A 58 -10.54 -1.20 -5.70
N ALA A 59 -11.75 -0.92 -5.21
CA ALA A 59 -12.21 -1.47 -3.94
C ALA A 59 -12.51 -2.98 -3.99
N ALA A 60 -12.86 -3.53 -5.16
CA ALA A 60 -13.14 -4.95 -5.29
C ALA A 60 -11.82 -5.75 -5.21
N ASP A 61 -10.80 -5.30 -5.92
CA ASP A 61 -9.43 -5.82 -5.88
C ASP A 61 -8.88 -5.85 -4.44
N LEU A 62 -9.09 -4.76 -3.68
CA LEU A 62 -8.71 -4.71 -2.26
C LEU A 62 -9.41 -5.78 -1.42
N LEU A 63 -10.72 -5.97 -1.61
CA LEU A 63 -11.50 -6.92 -0.82
C LEU A 63 -11.12 -8.37 -1.14
N GLU A 64 -10.89 -8.67 -2.42
CA GLU A 64 -10.44 -9.98 -2.88
C GLU A 64 -9.05 -10.31 -2.31
N GLU A 65 -8.09 -9.41 -2.48
CA GLU A 65 -6.74 -9.60 -1.96
C GLU A 65 -6.73 -9.70 -0.43
N LEU A 66 -7.48 -8.83 0.27
CA LEU A 66 -7.57 -8.87 1.73
C LEU A 66 -8.05 -10.23 2.26
N ALA A 67 -9.02 -10.86 1.60
CA ALA A 67 -9.47 -12.20 1.96
C ALA A 67 -8.35 -13.25 1.80
N LEU A 68 -7.56 -13.15 0.72
CA LEU A 68 -6.44 -14.05 0.45
C LEU A 68 -5.30 -13.88 1.46
N VAL A 69 -4.92 -12.64 1.79
CA VAL A 69 -3.75 -12.37 2.64
C VAL A 69 -4.04 -12.37 4.14
N ALA A 70 -5.27 -12.01 4.56
CA ALA A 70 -5.63 -11.99 5.97
C ALA A 70 -6.09 -13.36 6.50
N GLY A 71 -6.21 -14.37 5.64
CA GLY A 71 -6.67 -15.71 6.01
C GLY A 71 -8.09 -15.72 6.58
N ARG A 72 -8.97 -14.83 6.07
CA ARG A 72 -10.37 -14.68 6.48
C ARG A 72 -11.30 -14.96 5.31
#